data_AF-A0A3N5T5Q6-F1
#
_entry.id   AF-A0A3N5T5Q6-F1
#
_cell.length_a   1.000
_cell.length_b   1.000
_cell.length_c   1.000
_cell.angle_alpha   90.00
_cell.angle_beta   90.00
_cell.angle_gamma   90.00
#
_symmetry.space_group_name_H-M   'P 1'
#
loop_
_entity.id
_entity.type
_entity.pdbx_description
1 polymer ?
#
loop_
_entity_poly.entity_id
_entity_poly.type
_entity_poly.pdbx_seq_one_letter_code
_entity_poly.pdbx_strand_id
1 'polypeptide(L)'
;MTFFQKLEARISEKGTLLCVGLDPDFPVKSEETACEELFAFNKKIIEETAPYTLCYKPNIAFYERWGSEGIKALEKTLEVIPKEIPVIIDAKRNDIGNTAKAYADSVFGHFKADAVTLNPYLGKESAQPFMEYSGRGLFLLCRTSNPGASKIQDLLVRDPASGNNIPLFMAMARELTSWGPNIGLVVAGNDPAALAAVRKELPDVWLLAPGIGAQGGSISEAVRNGKTQDNKGILPVVVRHIIEDKNPGKKAKEFHEAILAELKRPSGTGISKKENVMTGKKDLIRRIINHGCFKVGSFTLKSGDISPFYIDLRKLISDPVLLSDVAKAYATLMENLSYKRISAIPVASVPVVTALSMFLAKPMIYPRLPAKKHGSGAPIDGDYCAGETVVLVD
;
A
#
# COMPACT_ATOMS: atom_id res chain seq x y z
N MET A 1 -5.93 -20.02 22.95
CA MET A 1 -4.85 -19.26 22.27
C MET A 1 -5.48 -18.54 21.10
N THR A 2 -5.34 -17.21 21.02
CA THR A 2 -5.88 -16.40 19.93
C THR A 2 -5.05 -16.57 18.65
N PHE A 3 -5.60 -16.18 17.50
CA PHE A 3 -4.91 -16.20 16.21
C PHE A 3 -3.58 -15.44 16.26
N PHE A 4 -3.55 -14.21 16.78
CA PHE A 4 -2.33 -13.42 16.87
C PHE A 4 -1.30 -14.03 17.83
N GLN A 5 -1.75 -14.64 18.94
CA GLN A 5 -0.86 -15.42 19.79
C GLN A 5 -0.24 -16.60 19.04
N LYS A 6 -0.99 -17.28 18.15
CA LYS A 6 -0.46 -18.37 17.32
C LYS A 6 0.62 -17.89 16.36
N LEU A 7 0.42 -16.72 15.75
CA LEU A 7 1.45 -16.09 14.92
C LEU A 7 2.71 -15.80 15.76
N GLU A 8 2.57 -15.19 16.92
CA GLU A 8 3.72 -14.85 17.78
C GLU A 8 4.50 -16.08 18.27
N ALA A 9 3.79 -17.14 18.68
CA ALA A 9 4.42 -18.40 19.07
C ALA A 9 5.23 -18.99 17.92
N ARG A 10 4.66 -18.99 16.71
CA ARG A 10 5.34 -19.52 15.52
C ARG A 10 6.49 -18.64 15.05
N ILE A 11 6.38 -17.32 15.15
CA ILE A 11 7.51 -16.39 14.92
C ILE A 11 8.65 -16.71 15.87
N SER A 12 8.34 -16.93 17.15
CA SER A 12 9.35 -17.25 18.17
C SER A 12 10.05 -18.58 17.88
N GLU A 13 9.35 -19.56 17.31
CA GLU A 13 9.89 -20.88 16.97
C GLU A 13 10.65 -20.89 15.64
N LYS A 14 10.12 -20.26 14.59
CA LYS A 14 10.61 -20.38 13.20
C LYS A 14 11.31 -19.12 12.67
N GLY A 15 11.19 -17.99 13.36
CA GLY A 15 11.78 -16.70 12.93
C GLY A 15 11.24 -16.17 11.61
N THR A 16 10.06 -16.59 11.17
CA THR A 16 9.48 -16.24 9.87
C THR A 16 8.26 -15.34 9.99
N LEU A 17 8.10 -14.41 9.04
CA LEU A 17 6.89 -13.58 8.87
C LEU A 17 6.09 -13.98 7.61
N LEU A 18 6.61 -14.90 6.79
CA LEU A 18 6.12 -15.17 5.45
C LEU A 18 4.69 -15.75 5.47
N CYS A 19 3.77 -15.11 4.76
CA CYS A 19 2.46 -15.68 4.47
C CYS A 19 2.45 -16.24 3.04
N VAL A 20 2.16 -17.54 2.88
CA VAL A 20 2.09 -18.19 1.57
C VAL A 20 0.63 -18.32 1.12
N GLY A 21 0.32 -17.81 -0.07
CA GLY A 21 -1.00 -18.00 -0.69
C GLY A 21 -1.15 -19.38 -1.32
N LEU A 22 -2.35 -19.94 -1.21
CA LEU A 22 -2.72 -21.24 -1.78
C LEU A 22 -3.84 -21.00 -2.81
N ASP A 23 -3.44 -20.42 -3.94
CA ASP A 23 -4.34 -19.93 -4.99
C ASP A 23 -4.10 -20.77 -6.26
N PRO A 24 -4.68 -21.99 -6.37
CA PRO A 24 -4.42 -22.90 -7.48
C PRO A 24 -5.01 -22.38 -8.81
N ASP A 25 -4.28 -21.48 -9.47
CA ASP A 25 -4.67 -20.85 -10.74
C ASP A 25 -4.06 -21.59 -11.93
N PHE A 26 -4.62 -22.75 -12.25
CA PHE A 26 -4.26 -23.53 -13.43
C PHE A 26 -5.50 -24.24 -13.99
N PRO A 27 -5.52 -24.58 -15.29
CA PRO A 27 -6.61 -25.35 -15.87
C PRO A 27 -6.59 -26.80 -15.33
N VAL A 28 -7.69 -27.25 -14.72
CA VAL A 28 -7.91 -28.66 -14.38
C VAL A 28 -8.38 -29.43 -15.62
N LYS A 29 -8.24 -30.77 -15.62
CA LYS A 29 -8.57 -31.59 -16.78
C LYS A 29 -10.07 -31.74 -17.01
N SER A 30 -10.83 -31.92 -15.92
CA SER A 30 -12.29 -31.93 -15.92
C SER A 30 -12.83 -31.53 -14.54
N GLU A 31 -14.13 -31.24 -14.46
CA GLU A 31 -14.76 -30.89 -13.17
C GLU A 31 -14.70 -32.07 -12.18
N GLU A 32 -14.81 -33.32 -12.67
CA GLU A 32 -14.76 -34.52 -11.83
C GLU A 32 -13.38 -34.76 -11.20
N THR A 33 -12.30 -34.27 -11.83
CA THR A 33 -10.94 -34.39 -11.30
C THR A 33 -10.48 -33.15 -10.54
N ALA A 34 -11.26 -32.06 -10.56
CA ALA A 34 -10.89 -30.79 -9.96
C ALA A 34 -10.51 -30.93 -8.49
N CYS A 35 -11.27 -31.71 -7.70
CA CYS A 35 -10.96 -31.90 -6.28
C CYS A 35 -9.55 -32.46 -6.07
N GLU A 36 -9.21 -33.54 -6.75
CA GLU A 36 -7.91 -34.22 -6.60
C GLU A 36 -6.76 -33.38 -7.16
N GLU A 37 -6.95 -32.70 -8.29
CA GLU A 37 -5.91 -31.88 -8.91
C GLU A 37 -5.56 -30.65 -8.07
N LEU A 38 -6.56 -29.90 -7.59
CA LEU A 38 -6.37 -28.73 -6.74
C LEU A 38 -5.74 -29.12 -5.39
N PHE A 39 -6.22 -30.21 -4.79
CA PHE A 39 -5.67 -30.72 -3.54
C PHE A 39 -4.21 -31.17 -3.71
N ALA A 40 -3.91 -31.99 -4.72
CA ALA A 40 -2.56 -32.48 -4.96
C ALA A 40 -1.57 -31.33 -5.20
N PHE A 41 -2.00 -30.30 -5.94
CA PHE A 41 -1.20 -29.09 -6.14
C PHE A 41 -0.89 -28.39 -4.82
N ASN A 42 -1.90 -28.04 -4.02
CA ASN A 42 -1.68 -27.32 -2.77
C ASN A 42 -0.94 -28.16 -1.73
N LYS A 43 -1.21 -29.47 -1.66
CA LYS A 43 -0.50 -30.38 -0.77
C LYS A 43 1.01 -30.32 -1.02
N LYS A 44 1.43 -30.37 -2.29
CA LYS A 44 2.84 -30.22 -2.67
C LYS A 44 3.41 -28.87 -2.22
N ILE A 45 2.68 -27.76 -2.46
CA ILE A 45 3.12 -26.43 -2.00
C ILE A 45 3.30 -26.41 -0.48
N ILE A 46 2.35 -26.96 0.28
CA ILE A 46 2.40 -27.02 1.75
C ILE A 46 3.61 -27.83 2.22
N GLU A 47 3.78 -29.05 1.71
CA GLU A 47 4.88 -29.94 2.09
C GLU A 47 6.26 -29.29 1.87
N GLU A 48 6.43 -28.57 0.76
CA GLU A 48 7.72 -27.94 0.44
C GLU A 48 7.96 -26.61 1.18
N THR A 49 6.91 -25.88 1.57
CA THR A 49 7.03 -24.50 2.09
C THR A 49 6.79 -24.38 3.60
N ALA A 50 6.23 -25.40 4.25
CA ALA A 50 5.88 -25.38 5.67
C ALA A 50 7.02 -24.95 6.62
N PRO A 51 8.30 -25.36 6.41
CA PRO A 51 9.41 -24.93 7.27
C PRO A 51 9.65 -23.41 7.30
N TYR A 52 9.26 -22.69 6.25
CA TYR A 52 9.55 -21.26 6.06
C TYR A 52 8.31 -20.38 6.22
N THR A 53 7.13 -20.98 6.40
CA THR A 53 5.84 -20.29 6.34
C THR A 53 5.32 -19.98 7.73
N LEU A 54 4.94 -18.72 7.98
CA LEU A 54 4.25 -18.30 9.19
C LEU A 54 2.78 -18.72 9.15
N CYS A 55 2.07 -18.41 8.07
CA CYS A 55 0.66 -18.77 7.91
C CYS A 55 0.33 -19.02 6.44
N TYR A 56 -0.66 -19.87 6.18
CA TYR A 56 -1.20 -20.08 4.85
C TYR A 56 -2.46 -19.23 4.62
N LYS A 57 -2.63 -18.75 3.39
CA LYS A 57 -3.77 -17.91 3.02
C LYS A 57 -4.43 -18.38 1.71
N PRO A 58 -5.28 -19.42 1.72
CA PRO A 58 -6.08 -19.77 0.57
C PRO A 58 -7.07 -18.66 0.23
N ASN A 59 -7.09 -18.21 -1.03
CA ASN A 59 -8.15 -17.37 -1.55
C ASN A 59 -9.29 -18.25 -2.09
N ILE A 60 -10.46 -18.15 -1.45
CA ILE A 60 -11.58 -19.07 -1.67
C ILE A 60 -12.12 -19.02 -3.11
N ALA A 61 -11.92 -17.92 -3.84
CA ALA A 61 -12.38 -17.77 -5.22
C ALA A 61 -11.78 -18.82 -6.18
N PHE A 62 -10.52 -19.24 -5.96
CA PHE A 62 -9.86 -20.26 -6.80
C PHE A 62 -10.42 -21.67 -6.56
N TYR A 63 -11.17 -21.86 -5.48
CA TYR A 63 -11.86 -23.09 -5.14
C TYR A 63 -13.33 -23.00 -5.57
N GLU A 64 -14.03 -21.92 -5.22
CA GLU A 64 -15.45 -21.68 -5.55
C GLU A 64 -15.76 -21.81 -7.04
N ARG A 65 -14.81 -21.43 -7.91
CA ARG A 65 -14.96 -21.55 -9.38
C ARG A 65 -15.21 -22.99 -9.86
N TRP A 66 -14.89 -24.00 -9.05
CA TRP A 66 -15.06 -25.42 -9.34
C TRP A 66 -16.23 -26.06 -8.56
N GLY A 67 -17.14 -25.22 -8.04
CA GLY A 67 -18.33 -25.70 -7.34
C GLY A 67 -18.00 -26.58 -6.13
N SER A 68 -18.77 -27.65 -5.93
CA SER A 68 -18.62 -28.57 -4.80
C SER A 68 -17.27 -29.28 -4.77
N GLU A 69 -16.70 -29.63 -5.93
CA GLU A 69 -15.38 -30.27 -6.01
C GLU A 69 -14.26 -29.33 -5.57
N GLY A 70 -14.38 -28.03 -5.89
CA GLY A 70 -13.46 -27.03 -5.37
C GLY A 70 -13.56 -26.83 -3.86
N ILE A 71 -14.77 -26.82 -3.30
CA ILE A 71 -14.97 -26.73 -1.85
C ILE A 71 -14.39 -27.96 -1.14
N LYS A 72 -14.60 -29.18 -1.67
CA LYS A 72 -13.95 -30.40 -1.16
C LYS A 72 -12.42 -30.33 -1.22
N ALA A 73 -11.86 -29.77 -2.30
CA ALA A 73 -10.42 -29.54 -2.38
C ALA A 73 -9.92 -28.57 -1.31
N LEU A 74 -10.66 -27.50 -1.02
CA LEU A 74 -10.32 -26.58 0.06
C LEU A 74 -10.33 -27.30 1.40
N GLU A 75 -11.37 -28.08 1.70
CA GLU A 75 -11.47 -28.88 2.94
C GLU A 75 -10.24 -29.80 3.10
N LYS A 76 -9.93 -30.61 2.08
CA LYS A 76 -8.75 -31.47 2.07
C LYS A 76 -7.44 -30.69 2.23
N THR A 77 -7.33 -29.54 1.56
CA THR A 77 -6.15 -28.66 1.66
C THR A 77 -5.96 -28.14 3.09
N LEU A 78 -7.04 -27.73 3.75
CA LEU A 78 -7.00 -27.25 5.13
C LEU A 78 -6.65 -28.35 6.13
N GLU A 79 -7.08 -29.58 5.87
CA GLU A 79 -6.79 -30.73 6.74
C GLU A 79 -5.30 -31.08 6.81
N VAL A 80 -4.58 -30.97 5.69
CA VAL A 80 -3.15 -31.31 5.60
C VAL A 80 -2.20 -30.21 6.08
N ILE A 81 -2.68 -28.99 6.29
CA ILE A 81 -1.87 -27.93 6.89
C ILE A 81 -1.52 -28.32 8.34
N PRO A 82 -0.23 -28.31 8.74
CA PRO A 82 0.15 -28.62 10.12
C PRO A 82 -0.55 -27.69 11.11
N LYS A 83 -1.06 -28.24 12.22
CA LYS A 83 -2.00 -27.55 13.13
C LYS A 83 -1.40 -26.32 13.82
N GLU A 84 -0.08 -26.24 13.89
CA GLU A 84 0.67 -25.11 14.41
C GLU A 84 0.80 -23.94 13.42
N ILE A 85 0.48 -24.14 12.12
CA ILE A 85 0.51 -23.10 11.09
C ILE A 85 -0.88 -22.48 10.98
N PRO A 86 -1.07 -21.20 11.35
CA PRO A 86 -2.37 -20.57 11.24
C PRO A 86 -2.84 -20.45 9.80
N VAL A 87 -4.17 -20.51 9.62
CA VAL A 87 -4.81 -20.33 8.31
C VAL A 87 -5.66 -19.07 8.29
N ILE A 88 -5.49 -18.28 7.23
CA ILE A 88 -6.31 -17.11 6.91
C ILE A 88 -7.12 -17.41 5.65
N ILE A 89 -8.44 -17.54 5.73
CA ILE A 89 -9.26 -17.63 4.51
C ILE A 89 -9.44 -16.23 3.93
N ASP A 90 -8.93 -16.03 2.72
CA ASP A 90 -9.11 -14.76 2.01
C ASP A 90 -10.44 -14.79 1.23
N ALA A 91 -11.51 -14.39 1.91
CA ALA A 91 -12.89 -14.46 1.39
C ALA A 91 -13.53 -13.09 1.12
N LYS A 92 -12.98 -12.00 1.69
CA LYS A 92 -13.46 -10.61 1.55
C LYS A 92 -14.99 -10.47 1.74
N ARG A 93 -15.57 -11.23 2.67
CA ARG A 93 -17.02 -11.20 2.93
C ARG A 93 -17.45 -9.83 3.45
N ASN A 94 -18.71 -9.46 3.16
CA ASN A 94 -19.30 -8.19 3.57
C ASN A 94 -20.82 -8.24 3.39
N ASP A 95 -21.53 -8.51 4.47
CA ASP A 95 -23.00 -8.55 4.53
C ASP A 95 -23.44 -8.20 5.96
N ILE A 96 -24.73 -8.16 6.26
CA ILE A 96 -25.24 -7.79 7.59
C ILE A 96 -26.11 -8.90 8.19
N GLY A 97 -26.26 -8.85 9.52
CA GLY A 97 -27.20 -9.70 10.27
C GLY A 97 -26.99 -11.20 10.01
N ASN A 98 -28.07 -11.91 9.69
CA ASN A 98 -28.06 -13.37 9.53
C ASN A 98 -27.17 -13.84 8.37
N THR A 99 -26.99 -13.04 7.32
CA THR A 99 -26.12 -13.43 6.19
C THR A 99 -24.65 -13.40 6.60
N ALA A 100 -24.23 -12.35 7.33
CA ALA A 100 -22.88 -12.29 7.90
C ALA A 100 -22.62 -13.43 8.89
N LYS A 101 -23.63 -13.80 9.70
CA LYS A 101 -23.55 -14.97 10.57
C LYS A 101 -23.33 -16.27 9.80
N ALA A 102 -24.08 -16.51 8.72
CA ALA A 102 -23.89 -17.70 7.88
C ALA A 102 -22.47 -17.75 7.29
N TYR A 103 -21.89 -16.62 6.89
CA TYR A 103 -20.50 -16.56 6.46
C TYR A 103 -19.51 -16.84 7.59
N ALA A 104 -19.76 -16.33 8.81
CA ALA A 104 -18.92 -16.61 9.98
C ALA A 104 -18.97 -18.11 10.35
N ASP A 105 -20.16 -18.71 10.36
CA ASP A 105 -20.38 -20.13 10.60
C ASP A 105 -19.64 -21.00 9.57
N SER A 106 -19.68 -20.60 8.29
CA SER A 106 -18.91 -21.26 7.23
C SER A 106 -17.39 -21.18 7.46
N VAL A 107 -16.86 -19.99 7.72
CA VAL A 107 -15.40 -19.79 7.82
C VAL A 107 -14.80 -20.36 9.10
N PHE A 108 -15.43 -20.13 10.24
CA PHE A 108 -14.89 -20.51 11.55
C PHE A 108 -15.49 -21.78 12.13
N GLY A 109 -16.73 -22.11 11.78
CA GLY A 109 -17.39 -23.35 12.18
C GLY A 109 -17.02 -24.52 11.27
N HIS A 110 -17.33 -24.40 9.98
CA HIS A 110 -17.12 -25.45 8.99
C HIS A 110 -15.64 -25.60 8.58
N PHE A 111 -15.06 -24.55 7.99
CA PHE A 111 -13.65 -24.58 7.55
C PHE A 111 -12.64 -24.47 8.70
N LYS A 112 -13.08 -24.09 9.89
CA LYS A 112 -12.25 -23.98 11.12
C LYS A 112 -11.01 -23.11 10.94
N ALA A 113 -11.05 -22.11 10.05
CA ALA A 113 -9.95 -21.19 9.83
C ALA A 113 -9.60 -20.41 11.11
N ASP A 114 -8.36 -19.92 11.21
CA ASP A 114 -7.97 -19.09 12.35
C ASP A 114 -8.28 -17.62 12.14
N ALA A 115 -8.32 -17.18 10.88
CA ALA A 115 -8.65 -15.81 10.51
C ALA A 115 -9.34 -15.71 9.14
N VAL A 116 -9.92 -14.54 8.86
CA VAL A 116 -10.62 -14.24 7.61
C VAL A 116 -10.35 -12.81 7.13
N THR A 117 -10.39 -12.57 5.83
CA THR A 117 -10.45 -11.21 5.27
C THR A 117 -11.90 -10.74 5.08
N LEU A 118 -12.20 -9.48 5.43
CA LEU A 118 -13.53 -8.88 5.25
C LEU A 118 -13.43 -7.51 4.58
N ASN A 119 -14.44 -7.15 3.78
CA ASN A 119 -14.58 -5.79 3.28
C ASN A 119 -15.42 -4.97 4.29
N PRO A 120 -14.89 -3.86 4.83
CA PRO A 120 -15.54 -3.15 5.94
C PRO A 120 -16.58 -2.11 5.51
N TYR A 121 -16.93 -2.04 4.23
CA TYR A 121 -17.75 -0.95 3.68
C TYR A 121 -19.10 -0.76 4.38
N LEU A 122 -19.71 -1.82 4.89
CA LEU A 122 -21.02 -1.76 5.56
C LEU A 122 -20.95 -1.41 7.05
N GLY A 123 -19.77 -1.11 7.59
CA GLY A 123 -19.58 -0.75 8.99
C GLY A 123 -19.32 -1.94 9.92
N LYS A 124 -19.30 -1.68 11.23
CA LYS A 124 -18.91 -2.66 12.26
C LYS A 124 -19.90 -3.84 12.32
N GLU A 125 -21.16 -3.58 12.03
CA GLU A 125 -22.26 -4.56 12.03
C GLU A 125 -22.01 -5.72 11.07
N SER A 126 -21.27 -5.50 9.97
CA SER A 126 -20.92 -6.58 9.04
C SER A 126 -19.80 -7.49 9.55
N ALA A 127 -18.95 -6.99 10.45
CA ALA A 127 -17.87 -7.75 11.08
C ALA A 127 -18.31 -8.40 12.40
N GLN A 128 -19.36 -7.89 13.05
CA GLN A 128 -19.77 -8.31 14.38
C GLN A 128 -20.00 -9.83 14.52
N PRO A 129 -20.71 -10.54 13.62
CA PRO A 129 -20.87 -11.99 13.73
C PRO A 129 -19.54 -12.77 13.66
N PHE A 130 -18.55 -12.24 12.95
CA PHE A 130 -17.20 -12.83 12.92
C PHE A 130 -16.42 -12.54 14.21
N MET A 131 -16.63 -11.38 14.83
CA MET A 131 -15.99 -10.99 16.10
C MET A 131 -16.49 -11.81 17.30
N GLU A 132 -17.71 -12.35 17.23
CA GLU A 132 -18.27 -13.24 18.26
C GLU A 132 -17.49 -14.57 18.38
N TYR A 133 -16.78 -14.98 17.33
CA TYR A 133 -15.89 -16.13 17.37
C TYR A 133 -14.60 -15.81 18.14
N SER A 134 -14.63 -16.14 19.44
CA SER A 134 -13.52 -15.90 20.36
C SER A 134 -12.19 -16.46 19.86
N GLY A 135 -11.17 -15.59 19.86
CA GLY A 135 -9.79 -15.95 19.50
C GLY A 135 -9.51 -16.05 18.00
N ARG A 136 -10.47 -15.76 17.11
CA ARG A 136 -10.24 -15.67 15.67
C ARG A 136 -9.74 -14.27 15.27
N GLY A 137 -8.96 -14.19 14.19
CA GLY A 137 -8.45 -12.92 13.65
C GLY A 137 -9.27 -12.42 12.46
N LEU A 138 -9.49 -11.10 12.36
CA LEU A 138 -10.12 -10.49 11.20
C LEU A 138 -9.14 -9.53 10.53
N PHE A 139 -8.95 -9.65 9.22
CA PHE A 139 -8.17 -8.70 8.42
C PHE A 139 -9.10 -7.87 7.54
N LEU A 140 -9.25 -6.59 7.88
CA LEU A 140 -10.19 -5.69 7.21
C LEU A 140 -9.49 -4.97 6.05
N LEU A 141 -10.14 -4.92 4.88
CA LEU A 141 -9.59 -4.22 3.71
C LEU A 141 -9.42 -2.72 4.01
N CYS A 142 -8.19 -2.23 3.90
CA CYS A 142 -7.85 -0.83 4.20
C CYS A 142 -7.19 -0.14 2.99
N ARG A 143 -5.98 -0.58 2.61
CA ARG A 143 -5.27 -0.13 1.41
C ARG A 143 -4.96 -1.33 0.53
N THR A 144 -5.60 -1.45 -0.63
CA THR A 144 -5.46 -2.63 -1.49
C THR A 144 -4.39 -2.43 -2.58
N SER A 145 -3.80 -3.53 -3.07
CA SER A 145 -2.63 -3.51 -3.97
C SER A 145 -2.95 -3.28 -5.45
N ASN A 146 -4.24 -3.19 -5.81
CA ASN A 146 -4.69 -3.06 -7.19
C ASN A 146 -4.54 -1.62 -7.72
N PRO A 147 -4.31 -1.41 -9.04
CA PRO A 147 -4.11 -0.08 -9.62
C PRO A 147 -5.25 0.92 -9.39
N GLY A 148 -6.48 0.43 -9.23
CA GLY A 148 -7.66 1.25 -9.00
C GLY A 148 -7.88 1.70 -7.55
N ALA A 149 -7.06 1.22 -6.60
CA ALA A 149 -7.21 1.49 -5.17
C ALA A 149 -7.29 2.99 -4.86
N SER A 150 -6.39 3.79 -5.45
CA SER A 150 -6.28 5.22 -5.20
C SER A 150 -7.53 6.03 -5.57
N LYS A 151 -8.36 5.54 -6.51
CA LYS A 151 -9.57 6.26 -6.93
C LYS A 151 -10.59 6.46 -5.81
N ILE A 152 -10.61 5.54 -4.85
CA ILE A 152 -11.53 5.59 -3.70
C ILE A 152 -10.74 5.79 -2.41
N GLN A 153 -9.68 5.01 -2.21
CA GLN A 153 -8.98 4.94 -0.94
C GLN A 153 -8.13 6.19 -0.65
N ASP A 154 -7.76 6.95 -1.68
CA ASP A 154 -7.00 8.20 -1.53
C ASP A 154 -7.91 9.44 -1.57
N LEU A 155 -9.25 9.26 -1.63
CA LEU A 155 -10.19 10.37 -1.48
C LEU A 155 -9.93 11.07 -0.15
N LEU A 156 -9.85 12.40 -0.20
CA LEU A 156 -9.62 13.19 0.99
C LEU A 156 -10.91 13.31 1.78
N VAL A 157 -10.87 12.87 3.03
CA VAL A 157 -11.93 13.04 4.02
C VAL A 157 -11.45 13.95 5.12
N ARG A 158 -12.37 14.71 5.72
CA ARG A 158 -12.03 15.58 6.84
C ARG A 158 -11.88 14.73 8.09
N ASP A 159 -10.69 14.74 8.67
CA ASP A 159 -10.40 14.10 9.94
C ASP A 159 -11.11 14.84 11.07
N PRO A 160 -12.05 14.21 11.80
CA PRO A 160 -12.73 14.85 12.92
C PRO A 160 -11.78 15.25 14.05
N ALA A 161 -10.66 14.51 14.23
CA ALA A 161 -9.74 14.74 15.33
C ALA A 161 -8.80 15.92 15.07
N SER A 162 -8.20 16.00 13.87
CA SER A 162 -7.25 17.07 13.53
C SER A 162 -7.87 18.23 12.75
N GLY A 163 -9.07 18.06 12.20
CA GLY A 163 -9.71 19.02 11.30
C GLY A 163 -9.12 19.08 9.89
N ASN A 164 -8.01 18.38 9.64
CA ASN A 164 -7.29 18.34 8.36
C ASN A 164 -7.91 17.32 7.40
N ASN A 165 -7.60 17.46 6.11
CA ASN A 165 -7.95 16.45 5.12
C ASN A 165 -6.91 15.32 5.14
N ILE A 166 -7.38 14.09 5.29
CA ILE A 166 -6.56 12.86 5.25
C ILE A 166 -7.10 11.90 4.19
N PRO A 167 -6.27 10.99 3.65
CA PRO A 167 -6.76 9.92 2.77
C PRO A 167 -7.78 9.04 3.49
N LEU A 168 -8.83 8.62 2.77
CA LEU A 168 -9.90 7.76 3.29
C LEU A 168 -9.34 6.50 3.96
N PHE A 169 -8.33 5.86 3.38
CA PHE A 169 -7.77 4.63 3.98
C PHE A 169 -7.15 4.87 5.36
N MET A 170 -6.62 6.06 5.66
CA MET A 170 -6.10 6.39 6.99
C MET A 170 -7.24 6.61 7.98
N ALA A 171 -8.31 7.30 7.57
CA ALA A 171 -9.51 7.43 8.38
C ALA A 171 -10.14 6.05 8.69
N MET A 172 -10.20 5.18 7.69
CA MET A 172 -10.64 3.80 7.85
C MET A 172 -9.71 3.04 8.81
N ALA A 173 -8.38 3.12 8.66
CA ALA A 173 -7.45 2.40 9.53
C ALA A 173 -7.72 2.65 11.03
N ARG A 174 -8.02 3.91 11.42
CA ARG A 174 -8.41 4.26 12.80
C ARG A 174 -9.73 3.64 13.21
N GLU A 175 -10.75 3.81 12.38
CA GLU A 175 -12.10 3.29 12.65
C GLU A 175 -12.07 1.77 12.82
N LEU A 176 -11.49 1.06 11.86
CA LEU A 176 -11.45 -0.40 11.82
C LEU A 176 -10.73 -1.01 13.02
N THR A 177 -9.60 -0.42 13.43
CA THR A 177 -8.85 -0.90 14.60
C THR A 177 -9.56 -0.63 15.93
N SER A 178 -10.49 0.33 15.97
CA SER A 178 -11.33 0.57 17.15
C SER A 178 -12.36 -0.54 17.40
N TRP A 179 -12.61 -1.41 16.41
CA TRP A 179 -13.66 -2.42 16.52
C TRP A 179 -13.33 -3.50 17.55
N GLY A 180 -12.06 -3.85 17.73
CA GLY A 180 -11.62 -4.77 18.77
C GLY A 180 -10.14 -5.19 18.64
N PRO A 181 -9.64 -5.96 19.62
CA PRO A 181 -8.21 -6.31 19.71
C PRO A 181 -7.78 -7.38 18.71
N ASN A 182 -8.71 -8.13 18.12
CA ASN A 182 -8.42 -9.18 17.13
C ASN A 182 -8.59 -8.69 15.69
N ILE A 183 -8.36 -7.39 15.46
CA ILE A 183 -8.42 -6.77 14.13
C ILE A 183 -7.00 -6.51 13.61
N GLY A 184 -6.73 -7.00 12.41
CA GLY A 184 -5.64 -6.56 11.56
C GLY A 184 -6.16 -5.83 10.32
N LEU A 185 -5.26 -5.20 9.57
CA LEU A 185 -5.58 -4.47 8.35
C LEU A 185 -4.93 -5.11 7.14
N VAL A 186 -5.63 -5.14 6.01
CA VAL A 186 -5.02 -5.44 4.72
C VAL A 186 -4.45 -4.15 4.14
N VAL A 187 -3.12 -4.08 4.03
CA VAL A 187 -2.38 -2.93 3.52
C VAL A 187 -1.38 -3.39 2.47
N ALA A 188 -1.45 -2.81 1.28
CA ALA A 188 -0.70 -3.21 0.10
C ALA A 188 0.82 -3.30 0.36
N GLY A 189 1.40 -4.48 0.15
CA GLY A 189 2.83 -4.75 0.26
C GLY A 189 3.68 -4.10 -0.85
N ASN A 190 3.05 -3.68 -1.95
CA ASN A 190 3.66 -2.87 -3.00
C ASN A 190 3.49 -1.35 -2.79
N ASP A 191 2.96 -0.92 -1.63
CA ASP A 191 2.83 0.49 -1.26
C ASP A 191 3.59 0.78 0.07
N PRO A 192 4.93 0.93 0.01
CA PRO A 192 5.74 1.21 1.20
C PRO A 192 5.33 2.47 1.94
N ALA A 193 4.83 3.48 1.22
CA ALA A 193 4.39 4.74 1.80
C ALA A 193 3.12 4.53 2.66
N ALA A 194 2.14 3.78 2.15
CA ALA A 194 0.96 3.43 2.92
C ALA A 194 1.30 2.54 4.14
N LEU A 195 2.17 1.54 3.98
CA LEU A 195 2.64 0.72 5.12
C LEU A 195 3.28 1.59 6.21
N ALA A 196 4.19 2.50 5.84
CA ALA A 196 4.85 3.39 6.78
C ALA A 196 3.86 4.37 7.45
N ALA A 197 2.90 4.90 6.69
CA ALA A 197 1.87 5.79 7.21
C ALA A 197 0.98 5.09 8.25
N VAL A 198 0.50 3.88 7.92
CA VAL A 198 -0.33 3.06 8.83
C VAL A 198 0.49 2.67 10.06
N ARG A 199 1.72 2.14 9.91
CA ARG A 199 2.57 1.74 11.04
C ARG A 199 2.92 2.92 11.96
N LYS A 200 3.14 4.11 11.41
CA LYS A 200 3.43 5.32 12.20
C LYS A 200 2.26 5.68 13.12
N GLU A 201 1.04 5.55 12.63
CA GLU A 201 -0.17 5.95 13.36
C GLU A 201 -0.72 4.84 14.26
N LEU A 202 -0.59 3.59 13.83
CA LEU A 202 -1.08 2.39 14.49
C LEU A 202 0.14 1.47 14.77
N PRO A 203 0.92 1.76 15.83
CA PRO A 203 2.22 1.13 16.05
C PRO A 203 2.15 -0.38 16.28
N ASP A 204 1.02 -0.91 16.77
CA ASP A 204 0.88 -2.30 17.21
C ASP A 204 -0.03 -3.14 16.30
N VAL A 205 -0.71 -2.54 15.32
CA VAL A 205 -1.68 -3.28 14.48
C VAL A 205 -0.99 -4.33 13.62
N TRP A 206 -1.63 -5.48 13.43
CA TRP A 206 -1.16 -6.48 12.47
C TRP A 206 -1.55 -6.13 11.04
N LEU A 207 -0.59 -6.23 10.11
CA LEU A 207 -0.78 -5.91 8.70
C LEU A 207 -0.68 -7.16 7.84
N LEU A 208 -1.73 -7.50 7.10
CA LEU A 208 -1.68 -8.48 6.01
C LEU A 208 -1.28 -7.75 4.72
N ALA A 209 -0.11 -8.08 4.18
CA ALA A 209 0.53 -7.28 3.12
C ALA A 209 0.64 -8.03 1.77
N PRO A 210 -0.43 -8.11 0.98
CA PRO A 210 -0.40 -8.68 -0.36
C PRO A 210 0.21 -7.74 -1.41
N GLY A 211 0.64 -8.30 -2.54
CA GLY A 211 1.21 -7.54 -3.67
C GLY A 211 2.73 -7.63 -3.80
N ILE A 212 3.35 -8.57 -3.08
CA ILE A 212 4.78 -8.85 -3.19
C ILE A 212 5.05 -9.74 -4.40
N GLY A 213 6.13 -9.46 -5.12
CA GLY A 213 6.53 -10.19 -6.33
C GLY A 213 5.77 -9.71 -7.56
N ALA A 214 4.76 -10.47 -8.01
CA ALA A 214 4.14 -10.28 -9.32
C ALA A 214 3.35 -8.97 -9.49
N GLN A 215 3.15 -8.19 -8.42
CA GLN A 215 2.58 -6.84 -8.44
C GLN A 215 3.63 -5.74 -8.15
N GLY A 216 4.92 -6.10 -8.23
CA GLY A 216 6.05 -5.19 -8.13
C GLY A 216 6.55 -4.90 -6.71
N GLY A 217 5.88 -5.40 -5.66
CA GLY A 217 6.29 -5.17 -4.27
C GLY A 217 7.54 -5.96 -3.86
N SER A 218 8.44 -5.32 -3.12
CA SER A 218 9.61 -5.95 -2.51
C SER A 218 9.28 -6.45 -1.11
N ILE A 219 9.64 -7.71 -0.80
CA ILE A 219 9.41 -8.27 0.54
C ILE A 219 10.17 -7.50 1.62
N SER A 220 11.40 -7.06 1.31
CA SER A 220 12.24 -6.32 2.24
C SER A 220 11.68 -4.92 2.50
N GLU A 221 11.16 -4.24 1.48
CA GLU A 221 10.51 -2.93 1.67
C GLU A 221 9.21 -3.07 2.45
N ALA A 222 8.40 -4.09 2.17
CA ALA A 222 7.18 -4.35 2.90
C ALA A 222 7.46 -4.58 4.39
N VAL A 223 8.40 -5.50 4.71
CA VAL A 223 8.82 -5.77 6.10
C VAL A 223 9.36 -4.51 6.76
N ARG A 224 10.25 -3.77 6.08
CA ARG A 224 10.87 -2.57 6.64
C ARG A 224 9.85 -1.51 7.05
N ASN A 225 8.87 -1.26 6.19
CA ASN A 225 7.91 -0.17 6.38
C ASN A 225 6.69 -0.59 7.21
N GLY A 226 6.40 -1.90 7.30
CA GLY A 226 5.21 -2.40 7.99
C GLY A 226 5.48 -3.19 9.28
N LYS A 227 6.72 -3.56 9.63
CA LYS A 227 7.00 -4.27 10.89
C LYS A 227 6.79 -3.38 12.11
N THR A 228 6.38 -3.98 13.22
CA THR A 228 6.35 -3.36 14.55
C THR A 228 7.77 -3.15 15.09
N GLN A 229 7.90 -2.39 16.19
CA GLN A 229 9.20 -2.18 16.85
C GLN A 229 9.84 -3.49 17.35
N ASP A 230 9.03 -4.47 17.75
CA ASP A 230 9.47 -5.81 18.16
C ASP A 230 9.71 -6.77 16.98
N ASN A 231 9.80 -6.24 15.75
CA ASN A 231 10.12 -7.00 14.52
C ASN A 231 9.05 -8.04 14.10
N LYS A 232 7.77 -7.79 14.43
CA LYS A 232 6.62 -8.63 14.05
C LYS A 232 5.58 -7.82 13.28
N GLY A 233 4.29 -8.03 13.54
CA GLY A 233 3.19 -7.14 13.16
C GLY A 233 2.89 -7.01 11.67
N ILE A 234 3.58 -7.76 10.81
CA ILE A 234 3.34 -7.80 9.38
C ILE A 234 3.39 -9.24 8.87
N LEU A 235 2.50 -9.55 7.94
CA LEU A 235 2.40 -10.79 7.19
C LEU A 235 2.60 -10.48 5.70
N PRO A 236 3.85 -10.44 5.20
CA PRO A 236 4.13 -10.29 3.77
C PRO A 236 3.55 -11.50 3.01
N VAL A 237 2.56 -11.26 2.15
CA VAL A 237 1.88 -12.34 1.40
C VAL A 237 2.54 -12.53 0.04
N VAL A 238 3.00 -13.75 -0.22
CA VAL A 238 3.54 -14.17 -1.51
C VAL A 238 2.73 -15.33 -2.07
N VAL A 239 2.32 -15.23 -3.33
CA VAL A 239 1.46 -16.23 -4.00
C VAL A 239 2.15 -16.75 -5.27
N ARG A 240 1.93 -16.09 -6.41
CA ARG A 240 2.40 -16.51 -7.75
C ARG A 240 3.87 -16.89 -7.81
N HIS A 241 4.75 -16.09 -7.21
CA HIS A 241 6.18 -16.39 -7.22
C HIS A 241 6.54 -17.73 -6.57
N ILE A 242 5.75 -18.23 -5.61
CA ILE A 242 5.98 -19.53 -4.97
C ILE A 242 5.25 -20.63 -5.75
N ILE A 243 3.97 -20.43 -6.06
CA ILE A 243 3.13 -21.49 -6.64
C ILE A 243 3.44 -21.77 -8.12
N GLU A 244 4.02 -20.81 -8.84
CA GLU A 244 4.44 -20.97 -10.25
C GLU A 244 5.92 -21.39 -10.37
N ASP A 245 6.68 -21.42 -9.26
CA ASP A 245 8.09 -21.83 -9.29
C ASP A 245 8.21 -23.36 -9.44
N LYS A 246 9.28 -23.82 -10.10
CA LYS A 246 9.58 -25.25 -10.23
C LYS A 246 9.98 -25.88 -8.90
N ASN A 247 10.49 -25.08 -7.95
CA ASN A 247 10.86 -25.49 -6.61
C ASN A 247 10.27 -24.50 -5.57
N PRO A 248 8.97 -24.64 -5.25
CA PRO A 248 8.26 -23.82 -4.26
C PRO A 248 8.99 -23.71 -2.92
N GLY A 249 9.54 -24.81 -2.41
CA GLY A 249 10.26 -24.83 -1.13
C GLY A 249 11.52 -23.96 -1.13
N LYS A 250 12.34 -24.07 -2.20
CA LYS A 250 13.50 -23.18 -2.38
C LYS A 250 13.05 -21.72 -2.46
N LYS A 251 11.96 -21.44 -3.17
CA LYS A 251 11.50 -20.06 -3.32
C LYS A 251 10.99 -19.46 -2.01
N ALA A 252 10.24 -20.23 -1.23
CA ALA A 252 9.82 -19.82 0.12
C ALA A 252 11.03 -19.57 1.04
N LYS A 253 12.08 -20.41 0.94
CA LYS A 253 13.34 -20.20 1.66
C LYS A 253 14.01 -18.86 1.30
N GLU A 254 14.10 -18.52 0.02
CA GLU A 254 14.68 -17.23 -0.42
C GLU A 254 13.93 -16.03 0.18
N PHE A 255 12.59 -16.07 0.20
CA PHE A 255 11.79 -15.02 0.83
C PHE A 255 11.98 -14.97 2.35
N HIS A 256 12.05 -16.12 3.00
CA HIS A 256 12.33 -16.21 4.43
C HIS A 256 13.71 -15.65 4.80
N GLU A 257 14.75 -15.97 4.02
CA GLU A 257 16.09 -15.41 4.20
C GLU A 257 16.12 -13.89 4.00
N ALA A 258 15.37 -13.37 3.01
CA ALA A 258 15.22 -11.93 2.81
C ALA A 258 14.49 -11.23 3.97
N ILE A 259 13.49 -11.89 4.57
CA ILE A 259 12.84 -11.42 5.81
C ILE A 259 13.88 -11.38 6.94
N LEU A 260 14.58 -12.48 7.21
CA LEU A 260 15.58 -12.56 8.28
C LEU A 260 16.68 -11.50 8.15
N ALA A 261 17.15 -11.26 6.92
CA ALA A 261 18.13 -10.22 6.64
C ALA A 261 17.61 -8.83 7.04
N GLU A 262 16.35 -8.52 6.77
CA GLU A 262 15.74 -7.24 7.16
C GLU A 262 15.44 -7.14 8.66
N LEU A 263 15.10 -8.25 9.33
CA LEU A 263 14.89 -8.25 10.79
C LEU A 263 16.20 -8.07 11.57
N LYS A 264 17.35 -8.50 11.01
CA LYS A 264 18.68 -8.33 11.60
C LYS A 264 19.29 -6.95 11.39
N ARG A 265 18.70 -6.10 10.53
CA ARG A 265 19.22 -4.74 10.32
C ARG A 265 19.14 -3.92 11.62
N PRO A 266 20.20 -3.20 12.00
CA PRO A 266 20.16 -2.34 13.17
C PRO A 266 19.03 -1.33 13.09
N SER A 267 18.18 -1.29 14.11
CA SER A 267 17.18 -0.26 14.36
C SER A 267 17.89 1.07 14.69
N GLY A 268 18.50 1.68 13.69
CA GLY A 268 19.35 2.86 13.88
C GLY A 268 20.04 3.36 12.61
N THR A 269 20.12 2.57 11.54
CA THR A 269 20.41 3.11 10.22
C THR A 269 19.12 3.53 9.57
N GLY A 270 18.61 4.71 9.96
CA GLY A 270 17.64 5.41 9.14
C GLY A 270 18.15 5.37 7.70
N ILE A 271 17.35 4.80 6.80
CA ILE A 271 17.67 4.89 5.38
C ILE A 271 17.71 6.36 5.07
N SER A 272 18.91 6.81 4.74
CA SER A 272 19.19 8.15 4.24
C SER A 272 18.06 8.56 3.29
N LYS A 273 17.43 9.71 3.57
CA LYS A 273 16.45 10.39 2.71
C LYS A 273 16.79 10.27 1.20
N LYS A 274 18.06 10.09 0.81
CA LYS A 274 18.50 9.94 -0.59
C LYS A 274 17.93 8.73 -1.34
N GLU A 275 17.73 7.56 -0.73
CA GLU A 275 17.32 6.36 -1.50
C GLU A 275 15.83 6.38 -1.89
N ASN A 276 14.94 6.72 -0.95
CA ASN A 276 13.51 6.90 -1.23
C ASN A 276 13.23 8.12 -2.14
N VAL A 277 14.04 9.18 -2.03
CA VAL A 277 13.98 10.29 -2.97
C VAL A 277 14.35 9.82 -4.38
N MET A 278 15.29 8.87 -4.54
CA MET A 278 15.75 8.42 -5.85
C MET A 278 14.69 7.61 -6.62
N THR A 279 13.92 6.75 -5.97
CA THR A 279 12.85 5.96 -6.59
C THR A 279 11.64 6.81 -6.94
N GLY A 280 11.17 7.66 -6.02
CA GLY A 280 10.08 8.62 -6.30
C GLY A 280 10.46 9.65 -7.37
N LYS A 281 11.72 10.10 -7.38
CA LYS A 281 12.25 11.00 -8.42
C LYS A 281 12.27 10.35 -9.80
N LYS A 282 12.63 9.07 -9.90
CA LYS A 282 12.62 8.33 -11.19
C LYS A 282 11.21 8.21 -11.77
N ASP A 283 10.21 7.92 -10.95
CA ASP A 283 8.82 7.83 -11.41
C ASP A 283 8.30 9.21 -11.87
N LEU A 284 8.53 10.25 -11.08
CA LEU A 284 8.14 11.61 -11.44
C LEU A 284 8.81 12.06 -12.76
N ILE A 285 10.11 11.79 -12.93
CA ILE A 285 10.82 12.08 -14.19
C ILE A 285 10.18 11.34 -15.36
N ARG A 286 9.86 10.05 -15.19
CA ARG A 286 9.22 9.26 -16.25
C ARG A 286 7.87 9.85 -16.66
N ARG A 287 7.05 10.28 -15.70
CA ARG A 287 5.74 10.90 -15.97
C ARG A 287 5.87 12.26 -16.64
N ILE A 288 6.86 13.09 -16.24
CA ILE A 288 7.19 14.35 -16.91
C ILE A 288 7.60 14.11 -18.38
N ILE A 289 8.44 13.09 -18.63
CA ILE A 289 8.85 12.71 -20.00
C ILE A 289 7.63 12.25 -20.81
N ASN A 290 6.81 11.35 -20.26
CA ASN A 290 5.63 10.80 -20.95
C ASN A 290 4.57 11.87 -21.26
N HIS A 291 4.43 12.89 -20.40
CA HIS A 291 3.55 14.05 -20.63
C HIS A 291 4.08 14.98 -21.74
N GLY A 292 5.28 14.72 -22.25
CA GLY A 292 5.93 15.48 -23.31
C GLY A 292 6.45 16.84 -22.84
N CYS A 293 6.77 16.96 -21.55
CA CYS A 293 7.51 18.11 -21.02
C CYS A 293 8.99 18.05 -21.45
N PHE A 294 9.54 16.87 -21.71
CA PHE A 294 10.89 16.71 -22.26
C PHE A 294 10.81 16.45 -23.77
N LYS A 295 11.53 17.24 -24.57
CA LYS A 295 11.58 17.13 -26.02
C LYS A 295 13.03 16.96 -26.48
N VAL A 296 13.26 16.08 -27.44
CA VAL A 296 14.55 15.89 -28.12
C VAL A 296 14.47 16.50 -29.52
N GLY A 297 15.50 17.21 -29.95
CA GLY A 297 15.50 17.97 -31.22
C GLY A 297 16.53 19.09 -31.19
N SER A 298 16.50 19.99 -32.18
CA SER A 298 17.37 21.18 -32.21
C SER A 298 16.60 22.40 -31.74
N PHE A 299 17.02 23.01 -30.64
CA PHE A 299 16.35 24.16 -30.03
C PHE A 299 17.33 25.32 -29.82
N THR A 300 17.04 26.50 -30.35
CA THR A 300 17.83 27.71 -30.10
C THR A 300 17.47 28.30 -28.73
N LEU A 301 18.46 28.43 -27.85
CA LEU A 301 18.33 29.02 -26.53
C LEU A 301 18.32 30.55 -26.60
N LYS A 302 17.95 31.22 -25.50
CA LYS A 302 18.01 32.69 -25.39
C LYS A 302 19.43 33.25 -25.59
N SER A 303 20.46 32.44 -25.36
CA SER A 303 21.86 32.80 -25.64
C SER A 303 22.22 32.79 -27.13
N GLY A 304 21.37 32.18 -27.98
CA GLY A 304 21.69 31.88 -29.38
C GLY A 304 22.26 30.48 -29.61
N ASP A 305 22.65 29.77 -28.55
CA ASP A 305 23.19 28.41 -28.65
C ASP A 305 22.14 27.38 -29.04
N ILE A 306 22.58 26.27 -29.63
CA ILE A 306 21.71 25.13 -29.99
C ILE A 306 21.77 24.06 -28.90
N SER A 307 20.62 23.70 -28.34
CA SER A 307 20.44 22.59 -27.40
C SER A 307 19.81 21.37 -28.09
N PRO A 308 20.30 20.14 -27.82
CA PRO A 308 19.71 18.90 -28.35
C PRO A 308 18.42 18.47 -27.62
N PHE A 309 18.02 19.20 -26.57
CA PHE A 309 16.79 18.97 -25.84
C PHE A 309 16.16 20.28 -25.33
N TYR A 310 14.87 20.23 -25.02
CA TYR A 310 14.13 21.32 -24.40
C TYR A 310 13.15 20.80 -23.37
N ILE A 311 13.09 21.48 -22.22
CA ILE A 311 12.17 21.15 -21.12
C ILE A 311 11.10 22.23 -21.05
N ASP A 312 9.84 21.84 -21.28
CA ASP A 312 8.67 22.70 -21.30
C ASP A 312 7.69 22.31 -20.19
N LEU A 313 7.96 22.80 -18.98
CA LEU A 313 7.10 22.55 -17.81
C LEU A 313 5.75 23.29 -17.90
N ARG A 314 5.56 24.20 -18.87
CA ARG A 314 4.27 24.88 -19.07
C ARG A 314 3.14 23.89 -19.41
N LYS A 315 3.47 22.74 -19.98
CA LYS A 315 2.50 21.67 -20.28
C LYS A 315 1.90 21.01 -19.04
N LEU A 316 2.53 21.17 -17.86
CA LEU A 316 2.02 20.61 -16.61
C LEU A 316 0.60 21.10 -16.29
N ILE A 317 0.22 22.30 -16.74
CA ILE A 317 -1.13 22.84 -16.55
C ILE A 317 -2.24 21.96 -17.14
N SER A 318 -1.91 21.12 -18.11
CA SER A 318 -2.84 20.19 -18.76
C SER A 318 -2.96 18.85 -18.04
N ASP A 319 -2.18 18.61 -16.97
CA ASP A 319 -2.27 17.43 -16.11
C ASP A 319 -2.23 17.85 -14.63
N PRO A 320 -3.41 18.11 -14.01
CA PRO A 320 -3.50 18.54 -12.62
C PRO A 320 -2.90 17.55 -11.61
N VAL A 321 -2.88 16.25 -11.93
CA VAL A 321 -2.32 15.23 -11.06
C VAL A 321 -0.80 15.30 -11.09
N LEU A 322 -0.20 15.36 -12.28
CA LEU A 322 1.24 15.53 -12.43
C LEU A 322 1.71 16.89 -11.89
N LEU A 323 0.93 17.97 -12.09
CA LEU A 323 1.19 19.28 -11.50
C LEU A 323 1.23 19.22 -9.97
N SER A 324 0.29 18.51 -9.34
CA SER A 324 0.26 18.28 -7.90
C SER A 324 1.49 17.52 -7.42
N ASP A 325 1.91 16.49 -8.15
CA ASP A 325 3.09 15.69 -7.77
C ASP A 325 4.40 16.45 -7.94
N VAL A 326 4.52 17.30 -8.97
CA VAL A 326 5.63 18.26 -9.11
C VAL A 326 5.65 19.23 -7.93
N ALA A 327 4.49 19.79 -7.54
CA ALA A 327 4.41 20.68 -6.39
C ALA A 327 4.86 19.99 -5.08
N LYS A 328 4.42 18.75 -4.83
CA LYS A 328 4.91 17.96 -3.68
C LYS A 328 6.42 17.75 -3.71
N ALA A 329 7.01 17.53 -4.89
CA ALA A 329 8.45 17.40 -5.03
C ALA A 329 9.20 18.70 -4.65
N TYR A 330 8.68 19.88 -5.04
CA TYR A 330 9.19 21.16 -4.56
C TYR A 330 9.02 21.32 -3.05
N ALA A 331 7.89 20.92 -2.47
CA ALA A 331 7.66 20.97 -1.03
C ALA A 331 8.74 20.19 -0.25
N THR A 332 9.12 19.01 -0.73
CA THR A 332 10.21 18.20 -0.14
C THR A 332 11.55 18.93 -0.14
N LEU A 333 11.85 19.69 -1.20
CA LEU A 333 13.08 20.51 -1.27
C LEU A 333 13.06 21.68 -0.29
N MET A 334 11.88 22.11 0.12
CA MET A 334 11.66 23.29 0.97
C MET A 334 11.48 22.94 2.46
N GLU A 335 11.48 21.66 2.85
CA GLU A 335 11.20 21.20 4.22
C GLU A 335 12.08 21.87 5.29
N ASN A 336 13.33 22.18 4.96
CA ASN A 336 14.31 22.74 5.91
C ASN A 336 14.52 24.25 5.73
N LEU A 337 13.71 24.92 4.91
CA LEU A 337 13.80 26.36 4.71
C LEU A 337 12.85 27.08 5.67
N SER A 338 13.31 28.16 6.29
CA SER A 338 12.46 29.07 7.05
C SER A 338 12.04 30.23 6.16
N TYR A 339 10.74 30.35 5.89
CA TYR A 339 10.18 31.39 5.02
C TYR A 339 8.73 31.71 5.38
N LYS A 340 8.30 32.93 5.03
CA LYS A 340 6.95 33.42 5.27
C LYS A 340 6.03 33.15 4.09
N ARG A 341 6.56 33.26 2.86
CA ARG A 341 5.81 33.14 1.59
C ARG A 341 6.61 32.39 0.53
N ILE A 342 5.91 31.97 -0.50
CA ILE A 342 6.49 31.45 -1.74
C ILE A 342 6.23 32.43 -2.88
N SER A 343 7.10 32.49 -3.87
CA SER A 343 6.91 33.37 -5.02
C SER A 343 7.17 32.65 -6.32
N ALA A 344 6.30 32.89 -7.31
CA ALA A 344 6.51 32.42 -8.66
C ALA A 344 7.35 33.41 -9.48
N ILE A 345 8.08 32.90 -10.46
CA ILE A 345 8.65 33.67 -11.57
C ILE A 345 7.76 33.47 -12.81
N PRO A 346 6.95 34.46 -13.21
CA PRO A 346 6.03 34.28 -14.32
C PRO A 346 6.72 33.97 -15.66
N VAL A 347 6.08 33.22 -16.56
CA VAL A 347 4.70 32.71 -16.46
C VAL A 347 4.66 31.21 -16.09
N ALA A 348 5.73 30.48 -16.42
CA ALA A 348 5.73 29.02 -16.38
C ALA A 348 5.57 28.43 -14.98
N SER A 349 6.15 29.07 -13.96
CA SER A 349 6.12 28.56 -12.58
C SER A 349 4.84 28.95 -11.82
N VAL A 350 4.05 29.93 -12.29
CA VAL A 350 2.83 30.39 -11.60
C VAL A 350 1.88 29.22 -11.27
N PRO A 351 1.53 28.33 -12.20
CA PRO A 351 0.69 27.16 -11.89
C PRO A 351 1.31 26.20 -10.86
N VAL A 352 2.62 25.98 -10.93
CA VAL A 352 3.34 25.11 -9.99
C VAL A 352 3.32 25.71 -8.59
N VAL A 353 3.58 27.01 -8.47
CA VAL A 353 3.54 27.74 -7.19
C VAL A 353 2.12 27.84 -6.65
N THR A 354 1.11 27.96 -7.50
CA THR A 354 -0.30 27.87 -7.06
C THR A 354 -0.60 26.51 -6.44
N ALA A 355 -0.22 25.41 -7.10
CA ALA A 355 -0.41 24.08 -6.56
C ALA A 355 0.40 23.87 -5.25
N LEU A 356 1.63 24.38 -5.20
CA LEU A 356 2.50 24.35 -4.02
C LEU A 356 1.92 25.16 -2.84
N SER A 357 1.37 26.35 -3.12
CA SER A 357 0.68 27.22 -2.16
C SER A 357 -0.47 26.48 -1.49
N MET A 358 -1.30 25.82 -2.30
CA MET A 358 -2.41 25.00 -1.82
C MET A 358 -1.93 23.82 -0.98
N PHE A 359 -0.87 23.14 -1.41
CA PHE A 359 -0.32 21.98 -0.70
C PHE A 359 0.31 22.34 0.65
N LEU A 360 1.10 23.43 0.69
CA LEU A 360 1.79 23.87 1.91
C LEU A 360 0.92 24.75 2.83
N ALA A 361 -0.26 25.17 2.37
CA ALA A 361 -1.06 26.22 2.99
C ALA A 361 -0.23 27.50 3.27
N LYS A 362 0.61 27.89 2.30
CA LYS A 362 1.49 29.08 2.39
C LYS A 362 1.07 30.11 1.36
N PRO A 363 0.89 31.39 1.75
CA PRO A 363 0.57 32.44 0.79
C PRO A 363 1.63 32.57 -0.31
N MET A 364 1.17 32.82 -1.54
CA MET A 364 2.04 33.08 -2.68
C MET A 364 2.00 34.53 -3.14
N ILE A 365 3.11 35.00 -3.70
CA ILE A 365 3.22 36.27 -4.41
C ILE A 365 3.86 36.04 -5.80
N TYR A 366 3.79 37.01 -6.71
CA TYR A 366 4.61 36.99 -7.94
C TYR A 366 4.72 38.39 -8.57
N PRO A 367 5.81 38.72 -9.27
CA PRO A 367 5.96 40.00 -9.95
C PRO A 367 5.02 40.11 -11.16
N ARG A 368 4.45 41.28 -11.43
CA ARG A 368 3.65 41.52 -12.64
C ARG A 368 4.54 41.84 -13.85
N LEU A 369 4.27 41.20 -15.00
CA LEU A 369 4.96 41.46 -16.27
C LEU A 369 3.96 41.67 -17.42
N PRO A 370 3.88 42.86 -18.08
CA PRO A 370 4.48 44.15 -17.74
C PRO A 370 3.66 44.93 -16.68
N ALA A 371 4.25 45.93 -16.05
CA ALA A 371 3.54 46.78 -15.09
C ALA A 371 2.38 47.54 -15.76
N LYS A 372 1.16 47.42 -15.22
CA LYS A 372 -0.01 48.18 -15.71
C LYS A 372 0.16 49.66 -15.36
N LYS A 373 -0.15 50.56 -16.30
CA LYS A 373 -0.19 52.02 -16.10
C LYS A 373 -1.46 52.52 -15.37
N HIS A 374 -2.38 51.62 -15.02
CA HIS A 374 -3.68 51.93 -14.41
C HIS A 374 -4.04 50.89 -13.32
N GLY A 375 -4.79 51.29 -12.29
CA GLY A 375 -5.10 50.48 -11.10
C GLY A 375 -4.18 50.78 -9.90
N SER A 376 -4.03 49.85 -8.95
CA SER A 376 -3.19 50.05 -7.75
C SER A 376 -1.69 50.25 -8.02
N GLY A 377 -1.23 50.06 -9.26
CA GLY A 377 0.17 50.24 -9.65
C GLY A 377 1.16 49.28 -8.98
N ALA A 378 0.69 48.35 -8.13
CA ALA A 378 1.55 47.46 -7.38
C ALA A 378 2.37 46.55 -8.31
N PRO A 379 3.70 46.46 -8.13
CA PRO A 379 4.59 45.67 -8.99
C PRO A 379 4.51 44.15 -8.72
N ILE A 380 3.86 43.75 -7.62
CA ILE A 380 3.75 42.36 -7.15
C ILE A 380 2.27 42.07 -6.88
N ASP A 381 1.79 40.91 -7.33
CA ASP A 381 0.49 40.36 -6.94
C ASP A 381 0.62 39.55 -5.64
N GLY A 382 -0.34 39.74 -4.74
CA GLY A 382 -0.42 39.14 -3.41
C GLY A 382 0.07 40.07 -2.29
N ASP A 383 -0.43 39.83 -1.06
CA ASP A 383 -0.06 40.63 0.11
C ASP A 383 1.32 40.25 0.64
N TYR A 384 2.12 41.24 1.01
CA TYR A 384 3.42 41.05 1.65
C TYR A 384 3.78 42.23 2.56
N CYS A 385 4.69 41.98 3.51
CA CYS A 385 5.31 43.03 4.32
C CYS A 385 6.79 43.19 3.94
N ALA A 386 7.29 44.42 3.96
CA ALA A 386 8.71 44.69 3.73
C ALA A 386 9.57 43.96 4.78
N GLY A 387 10.63 43.28 4.34
CA GLY A 387 11.51 42.49 5.20
C GLY A 387 11.10 41.01 5.38
N GLU A 388 9.97 40.56 4.81
CA GLU A 388 9.60 39.14 4.82
C GLU A 388 10.53 38.27 3.98
N THR A 389 10.86 37.08 4.48
CA THR A 389 11.62 36.04 3.76
C THR A 389 10.73 35.25 2.82
N VAL A 390 11.13 35.11 1.56
CA VAL A 390 10.35 34.47 0.49
C VAL A 390 11.20 33.42 -0.23
N VAL A 391 10.61 32.27 -0.58
CA VAL A 391 11.24 31.29 -1.47
C VAL A 391 10.78 31.51 -2.90
N LEU A 392 11.72 31.79 -3.81
CA LEU A 392 11.45 31.88 -5.24
C LEU A 392 11.43 30.48 -5.85
N VAL A 393 10.41 30.21 -6.68
CA VAL A 393 10.23 28.94 -7.38
C VAL A 393 10.10 29.24 -8.87
N ASP A 394 10.93 28.56 -9.67
CA ASP A 394 10.98 28.64 -11.13
C ASP A 394 10.79 27.24 -11.75
#